data_AF-A9BJ22-F1
#
_entry.id   AF-A9BJ22-F1
#
_cell.length_a   1.000
_cell.length_b   1.000
_cell.length_c   1.000
_cell.angle_alpha   90.00
_cell.angle_beta   90.00
_cell.angle_gamma   90.00
#
_symmetry.space_group_name_H-M   'P 1'
#
loop_
_entity.id
_entity.type
_entity.pdbx_description
1 polymer ?
#
loop_
_entity_poly.entity_id
_entity_poly.type
_entity_poly.pdbx_seq_one_letter_code
_entity_poly.pdbx_strand_id
1 'polypeptide(L)'
;MSKLEEFKEFQAKISRYSQAIALMHWDLETNAPNNAFEYRSKALGELMEALFRMSVSDQMGEFLDYFSKKENYDELSEIDQAMVRVTKKDFDKFKKLPPQLVRKLAETTSKAGHFWKKAREENNFSLFEPYLQEVVSLEKEQAEALGYEKNRYDALLDLFEPGMKTETVKGTINYLKEYLLPFLKELLEKGKEPRYDFFEGDFDVNKQKELSLEALKFMNFDFDSGRMDMSAHPFTTKIGPKDVRITTRYNNKDLRYSLFSTMHEGGHALYELHIPEEFSETPLDEGASMAVHESQSRFWENIIGRGPHFWVFFSKKLKDIFPSFEGISSDELYKGVNIVKKDFIRTEADEVTYNFHIMLRFEIEEALINDRIKVNELPTVWNDKMKEYLGIVPPNDAVGVLQDVHWSNGQFGYFPSYMLGNLYSAQLFSKLKKDLKDYPSQIEKGDSKEVLNWMVENVHKYGKMYEPEELLKKVTGETLNPKYFVEYIKEKFSAIYGL
;
A
#
# COMPACT_ATOMS: atom_id res chain seq x y z
N MET A 1 8.17 -18.94 34.72
CA MET A 1 7.29 -18.09 33.91
C MET A 1 5.98 -18.85 33.72
N SER A 2 4.85 -18.17 33.64
CA SER A 2 3.61 -18.79 33.19
C SER A 2 3.74 -19.22 31.73
N LYS A 3 2.93 -20.18 31.25
CA LYS A 3 2.98 -20.58 29.84
C LYS A 3 2.65 -19.43 28.89
N LEU A 4 1.87 -18.44 29.35
CA LEU A 4 1.55 -17.24 28.58
C LEU A 4 2.75 -16.29 28.48
N GLU A 5 3.50 -16.13 29.57
CA GLU A 5 4.77 -15.37 29.55
C GLU A 5 5.79 -16.01 28.60
N GLU A 6 5.88 -17.35 28.57
CA GLU A 6 6.74 -18.07 27.63
C GLU A 6 6.32 -17.87 26.17
N PHE A 7 5.02 -17.91 25.88
CA PHE A 7 4.50 -17.62 24.53
C PHE A 7 4.78 -16.18 24.11
N LYS A 8 4.54 -15.22 25.00
CA LYS A 8 4.82 -13.80 24.74
C LYS A 8 6.30 -13.53 24.48
N GLU A 9 7.20 -14.11 25.27
CA GLU A 9 8.64 -13.96 25.03
C GLU A 9 9.07 -14.64 23.72
N PHE A 10 8.44 -15.75 23.33
CA PHE A 10 8.71 -16.37 22.03
C PHE A 10 8.29 -15.47 20.86
N GLN A 11 7.12 -14.83 20.96
CA GLN A 11 6.68 -13.82 19.99
C GLN A 11 7.57 -12.60 19.97
N ALA A 12 7.98 -12.12 21.14
CA ALA A 12 8.87 -10.98 21.25
C ALA A 12 10.23 -11.25 20.59
N LYS A 13 10.75 -12.47 20.75
CA LYS A 13 11.93 -12.90 20.03
C LYS A 13 11.71 -12.84 18.51
N ILE A 14 10.60 -13.36 17.97
CA ILE A 14 10.27 -13.25 16.54
C ILE A 14 10.23 -11.78 16.10
N SER A 15 9.54 -10.92 16.84
CA SER A 15 9.47 -9.49 16.57
C SER A 15 10.86 -8.86 16.49
N ARG A 16 11.74 -9.10 17.47
CA ARG A 16 13.12 -8.56 17.48
C ARG A 16 13.95 -9.00 16.26
N TYR A 17 13.74 -10.21 15.73
CA TYR A 17 14.33 -10.61 14.45
C TYR A 17 13.76 -9.78 13.28
N SER A 18 12.44 -9.57 13.24
CA SER A 18 11.80 -8.69 12.24
C SER A 18 12.38 -7.27 12.27
N GLN A 19 12.59 -6.70 13.46
CA GLN A 19 13.18 -5.35 13.61
C GLN A 19 14.58 -5.26 12.99
N ALA A 20 15.43 -6.25 13.26
CA ALA A 20 16.78 -6.32 12.70
C ALA A 20 16.75 -6.45 11.16
N ILE A 21 15.86 -7.29 10.64
CA ILE A 21 15.63 -7.46 9.20
C ILE A 21 15.17 -6.13 8.57
N ALA A 22 14.17 -5.47 9.16
CA ALA A 22 13.64 -4.21 8.68
C ALA A 22 14.71 -3.11 8.63
N LEU A 23 15.54 -2.98 9.67
CA LEU A 23 16.64 -2.02 9.68
C LEU A 23 17.69 -2.32 8.60
N MET A 24 18.06 -3.59 8.42
CA MET A 24 19.02 -4.00 7.38
C MET A 24 18.47 -3.75 5.96
N HIS A 25 17.18 -3.98 5.76
CA HIS A 25 16.50 -3.68 4.50
C HIS A 25 16.42 -2.17 4.26
N TRP A 26 16.06 -1.39 5.27
CA TRP A 26 16.06 0.07 5.20
C TRP A 26 17.43 0.64 4.82
N ASP A 27 18.51 0.11 5.41
CA ASP A 27 19.87 0.54 5.09
C ASP A 27 20.24 0.22 3.64
N LEU A 28 19.87 -0.96 3.13
CA LEU A 28 20.07 -1.34 1.73
C LEU A 28 19.46 -0.36 0.73
N GLU A 29 18.26 0.13 1.03
CA GLU A 29 17.51 1.02 0.14
C GLU A 29 17.88 2.50 0.27
N THR A 30 18.76 2.85 1.23
CA THR A 30 19.09 4.25 1.54
C THR A 30 20.59 4.54 1.52
N ASN A 31 21.35 4.01 2.48
CA ASN A 31 22.71 4.45 2.78
C ASN A 31 23.78 3.37 2.56
N ALA A 32 23.38 2.14 2.23
CA ALA A 32 24.29 1.05 1.99
C ALA A 32 25.27 1.34 0.84
N PRO A 33 26.57 1.08 1.01
CA PRO A 33 27.51 1.10 -0.10
C PRO A 33 27.16 0.03 -1.14
N ASN A 34 27.28 0.34 -2.44
CA ASN A 34 26.95 -0.59 -3.53
C ASN A 34 27.63 -1.97 -3.39
N ASN A 35 28.90 -2.01 -2.97
CA ASN A 35 29.65 -3.27 -2.82
C ASN A 35 29.21 -4.11 -1.60
N ALA A 36 28.39 -3.56 -0.71
CA ALA A 36 27.88 -4.28 0.45
C ALA A 36 26.58 -5.06 0.14
N PHE A 37 25.95 -4.79 -1.00
CA PHE A 37 24.64 -5.36 -1.37
C PHE A 37 24.65 -6.89 -1.26
N GLU A 38 25.55 -7.58 -1.95
CA GLU A 38 25.59 -9.05 -1.97
C GLU A 38 25.77 -9.66 -0.57
N TYR A 39 26.66 -9.09 0.24
CA TYR A 39 26.93 -9.58 1.59
C TYR A 39 25.73 -9.36 2.52
N ARG A 40 25.07 -8.20 2.41
CA ARG A 40 23.92 -7.88 3.26
C ARG A 40 22.68 -8.67 2.84
N SER A 41 22.46 -8.90 1.55
CA SER A 41 21.39 -9.76 1.06
C SER A 41 21.54 -11.20 1.57
N LYS A 42 22.76 -11.74 1.67
CA LYS A 42 23.00 -13.07 2.27
C LYS A 42 22.63 -13.10 3.75
N ALA A 43 23.08 -12.11 4.52
CA ALA A 43 22.75 -12.01 5.94
C ALA A 43 21.25 -11.84 6.19
N LEU A 44 20.56 -11.03 5.37
CA LEU A 44 19.10 -10.91 5.39
C LEU A 44 18.42 -12.26 5.13
N GLY A 45 18.89 -13.01 4.12
CA GLY A 45 18.36 -14.34 3.82
C GLY A 45 18.44 -15.31 5.00
N GLU A 46 19.58 -15.34 5.70
CA GLU A 46 19.75 -16.19 6.89
C GLU A 46 18.81 -15.79 8.04
N LEU A 47 18.64 -14.48 8.28
CA LEU A 47 17.75 -13.99 9.33
C LEU A 47 16.27 -14.26 9.02
N MET A 48 15.85 -14.04 7.76
CA MET A 48 14.49 -14.35 7.30
C MET A 48 14.20 -15.84 7.40
N GLU A 49 15.16 -16.70 7.06
CA GLU A 49 15.03 -18.14 7.23
C GLU A 49 14.87 -18.54 8.70
N ALA A 50 15.69 -17.97 9.59
CA ALA A 50 15.60 -18.24 11.02
C ALA A 50 14.23 -17.81 11.60
N LEU A 51 13.75 -16.62 11.22
CA LEU A 51 12.44 -16.11 11.60
C LEU A 51 11.31 -17.04 11.12
N PHE A 52 11.34 -17.43 9.84
CA PHE A 52 10.34 -18.34 9.28
C PHE A 52 10.33 -19.69 10.00
N ARG A 53 11.51 -20.27 10.25
CA ARG A 53 11.63 -21.54 11.00
C ARG A 53 11.02 -21.43 12.40
N MET A 54 11.19 -20.28 13.07
CA MET A 54 10.58 -20.03 14.38
C MET A 54 9.06 -19.94 14.29
N SER A 55 8.54 -19.20 13.31
CA SER A 55 7.09 -18.98 13.15
C SER A 55 6.31 -20.24 12.83
N VAL A 56 6.92 -21.27 12.23
CA VAL A 56 6.29 -22.57 11.95
C VAL A 56 6.87 -23.73 12.76
N SER A 57 7.60 -23.43 13.85
CA SER A 57 8.26 -24.44 14.70
C SER A 57 7.26 -25.29 15.49
N ASP A 58 7.70 -26.48 15.93
CA ASP A 58 6.88 -27.34 16.80
C ASP A 58 6.60 -26.66 18.15
N GLN A 59 7.56 -25.88 18.66
CA GLN A 59 7.37 -25.06 19.86
C GLN A 59 6.23 -24.03 19.69
N MET A 60 6.15 -23.36 18.55
CA MET A 60 5.00 -22.49 18.24
C MET A 60 3.70 -23.29 18.23
N GLY A 61 3.69 -24.45 17.58
CA GLY A 61 2.56 -25.37 17.56
C GLY A 61 2.07 -25.76 18.96
N GLU A 62 2.99 -26.11 19.87
CA GLU A 62 2.67 -26.47 21.26
C GLU A 62 2.03 -25.33 22.07
N PHE A 63 2.43 -24.08 21.81
CA PHE A 63 1.76 -22.92 22.40
C PHE A 63 0.35 -22.76 21.85
N LEU A 64 0.20 -22.81 20.53
CA LEU A 64 -1.08 -22.62 19.86
C LEU A 64 -2.07 -23.74 20.20
N ASP A 65 -1.63 -24.99 20.23
CA ASP A 65 -2.46 -26.14 20.62
C ASP A 65 -2.93 -26.05 22.08
N TYR A 66 -2.12 -25.45 22.95
CA TYR A 66 -2.51 -25.22 24.33
C TYR A 66 -3.53 -24.08 24.45
N PHE A 67 -3.22 -22.90 23.90
CA PHE A 67 -4.06 -21.71 24.05
C PHE A 67 -5.31 -21.72 23.19
N SER A 68 -5.37 -22.55 22.14
CA SER A 68 -6.60 -22.70 21.33
C SER A 68 -7.65 -23.61 21.97
N LYS A 69 -7.32 -24.30 23.07
CA LYS A 69 -8.32 -25.06 23.84
C LYS A 69 -9.23 -24.10 24.58
N LYS A 70 -10.53 -24.36 24.52
CA LYS A 70 -11.56 -23.45 25.04
C LYS A 70 -11.31 -23.06 26.50
N GLU A 71 -10.98 -24.02 27.35
CA GLU A 71 -10.70 -23.79 28.76
C GLU A 71 -9.53 -22.83 29.02
N ASN A 72 -8.52 -22.81 28.15
CA ASN A 72 -7.39 -21.89 28.26
C ASN A 72 -7.68 -20.56 27.54
N TYR A 73 -8.35 -20.62 26.39
CA TYR A 73 -8.69 -19.45 25.58
C TYR A 73 -9.64 -18.50 26.32
N ASP A 74 -10.65 -19.05 27.01
CA ASP A 74 -11.65 -18.27 27.74
C ASP A 74 -11.06 -17.58 28.99
N GLU A 75 -9.87 -18.00 29.46
CA GLU A 75 -9.13 -17.35 30.56
C GLU A 75 -8.22 -16.20 30.09
N LEU A 76 -7.97 -16.08 28.79
CA LEU A 76 -7.13 -15.04 28.21
C LEU A 76 -7.84 -13.67 28.15
N SER A 77 -7.05 -12.59 28.22
CA SER A 77 -7.54 -11.25 27.88
C SER A 77 -7.94 -11.16 26.40
N GLU A 78 -8.75 -10.18 26.01
CA GLU A 78 -9.15 -9.98 24.60
C GLU A 78 -7.92 -9.80 23.68
N ILE A 79 -6.89 -9.12 24.16
CA ILE A 79 -5.62 -8.92 23.44
C ILE A 79 -4.89 -10.25 23.26
N ASP A 80 -4.79 -11.04 24.31
CA ASP A 80 -4.12 -12.35 24.24
C ASP A 80 -4.89 -13.33 23.36
N GLN A 81 -6.22 -13.28 23.39
CA GLN A 81 -7.10 -14.03 22.49
C GLN A 81 -6.88 -13.65 21.02
N ALA A 82 -6.72 -12.35 20.73
CA ALA A 82 -6.41 -11.85 19.40
C ALA A 82 -5.00 -12.29 18.96
N MET A 83 -4.00 -12.18 19.84
CA MET A 83 -2.63 -12.64 19.57
C MET A 83 -2.61 -14.13 19.20
N VAL A 84 -3.31 -14.98 19.96
CA VAL A 84 -3.42 -16.42 19.66
C VAL A 84 -4.12 -16.65 18.33
N ARG A 85 -5.24 -15.95 18.06
CA ARG A 85 -6.00 -16.07 16.80
C ARG A 85 -5.16 -15.71 15.57
N VAL A 86 -4.52 -14.54 15.60
CA VAL A 86 -3.69 -14.05 14.49
C VAL A 86 -2.50 -14.98 14.26
N THR A 87 -1.77 -15.31 15.34
CA THR A 87 -0.63 -16.24 15.25
C THR A 87 -1.05 -17.60 14.71
N LYS A 88 -2.18 -18.13 15.19
CA LYS A 88 -2.68 -19.43 14.74
C LYS A 88 -3.02 -19.41 13.26
N LYS A 89 -3.69 -18.36 12.79
CA LYS A 89 -4.03 -18.20 11.37
C LYS A 89 -2.78 -18.22 10.50
N ASP A 90 -1.76 -17.45 10.88
CA ASP A 90 -0.50 -17.38 10.14
C ASP A 90 0.28 -18.71 10.22
N PHE A 91 0.35 -19.33 11.40
CA PHE A 91 0.97 -20.65 11.59
C PHE A 91 0.31 -21.71 10.72
N ASP A 92 -1.02 -21.86 10.81
CA ASP A 92 -1.79 -22.86 10.07
C ASP A 92 -1.67 -22.64 8.55
N LYS A 93 -1.53 -21.38 8.11
CA LYS A 93 -1.31 -21.00 6.72
C LYS A 93 0.10 -21.38 6.25
N PHE A 94 1.13 -20.89 6.93
CA PHE A 94 2.52 -21.05 6.49
C PHE A 94 3.08 -22.45 6.72
N LYS A 95 2.59 -23.21 7.71
CA LYS A 95 2.99 -24.61 7.95
C LYS A 95 2.65 -25.53 6.78
N LYS A 96 1.67 -25.17 5.95
CA LYS A 96 1.31 -25.93 4.74
C LYS A 96 2.33 -25.80 3.62
N LEU A 97 3.18 -24.77 3.63
CA LEU A 97 4.14 -24.52 2.57
C LEU A 97 5.35 -25.47 2.69
N PRO A 98 5.66 -26.26 1.65
CA PRO A 98 6.86 -27.08 1.66
C PRO A 98 8.12 -26.20 1.72
N PRO A 99 9.11 -26.49 2.59
CA PRO A 99 10.34 -25.69 2.68
C PRO A 99 11.10 -25.56 1.35
N GLN A 100 11.04 -26.59 0.49
CA GLN A 100 11.65 -26.58 -0.84
C GLN A 100 10.95 -25.60 -1.79
N LEU A 101 9.63 -25.47 -1.68
CA LEU A 101 8.85 -24.51 -2.48
C LEU A 101 9.21 -23.08 -2.08
N VAL A 102 9.23 -22.77 -0.78
CA VAL A 102 9.61 -21.45 -0.26
C VAL A 102 11.02 -21.06 -0.72
N ARG A 103 11.98 -21.99 -0.62
CA ARG A 103 13.34 -21.77 -1.09
C ARG A 103 13.39 -21.51 -2.60
N LYS A 104 12.70 -22.32 -3.39
CA LYS A 104 12.71 -22.20 -4.85
C LYS A 104 12.07 -20.88 -5.30
N LEU A 105 10.96 -20.47 -4.69
CA LEU A 105 10.36 -19.16 -4.91
C LEU A 105 11.36 -18.04 -4.67
N ALA A 106 12.03 -18.01 -3.52
CA ALA A 106 13.02 -16.98 -3.18
C ALA A 106 14.20 -16.92 -4.18
N GLU A 107 14.74 -18.08 -4.58
CA GLU A 107 15.82 -18.15 -5.57
C GLU A 107 15.36 -17.69 -6.96
N THR A 108 14.14 -18.06 -7.37
CA THR A 108 13.59 -17.72 -8.68
C THR A 108 13.21 -16.24 -8.76
N THR A 109 12.58 -15.67 -7.74
CA THR A 109 12.18 -14.24 -7.72
C THR A 109 13.40 -13.32 -7.67
N SER A 110 14.47 -13.70 -6.97
CA SER A 110 15.74 -12.97 -6.99
C SER A 110 16.33 -12.88 -8.41
N LYS A 111 16.34 -14.00 -9.16
CA LYS A 111 16.79 -14.01 -10.56
C LYS A 111 15.82 -13.23 -11.46
N ALA A 112 14.52 -13.43 -11.27
CA ALA A 112 13.48 -12.77 -12.03
C ALA A 112 13.57 -11.25 -11.91
N GLY A 113 13.83 -10.70 -10.72
CA GLY A 113 14.03 -9.26 -10.52
C GLY A 113 15.22 -8.69 -11.30
N HIS A 114 16.34 -9.43 -11.35
CA HIS A 114 17.50 -9.04 -12.15
C HIS A 114 17.17 -8.98 -13.66
N PHE A 115 16.53 -10.02 -14.20
CA PHE A 115 16.17 -10.08 -15.61
C PHE A 115 15.02 -9.16 -15.99
N TRP A 116 14.08 -8.88 -15.07
CA TRP A 116 13.05 -7.87 -15.24
C TRP A 116 13.66 -6.48 -15.43
N LYS A 117 14.62 -6.10 -14.57
CA LYS A 117 15.29 -4.79 -14.68
C LYS A 117 15.95 -4.63 -16.04
N LYS A 118 16.70 -5.65 -16.48
CA LYS A 118 17.34 -5.68 -17.79
C LYS A 118 16.31 -5.63 -18.94
N ALA A 119 15.24 -6.43 -18.86
CA ALA A 119 14.17 -6.46 -19.85
C ALA A 119 13.49 -5.09 -19.99
N ARG A 120 13.26 -4.39 -18.88
CA ARG A 120 12.67 -3.05 -18.89
C ARG A 120 13.61 -2.02 -19.50
N GLU A 121 14.89 -2.04 -19.14
CA GLU A 121 15.92 -1.14 -19.69
C GLU A 121 16.10 -1.35 -21.21
N GLU A 122 16.06 -2.61 -21.67
CA GLU A 122 16.22 -2.97 -23.08
C GLU A 122 14.90 -3.00 -23.87
N ASN A 123 13.76 -2.73 -23.22
CA ASN A 123 12.43 -2.86 -23.80
C ASN A 123 12.22 -4.22 -24.52
N ASN A 124 12.54 -5.30 -23.81
CA ASN A 124 12.55 -6.65 -24.37
C ASN A 124 11.95 -7.67 -23.40
N PHE A 125 10.63 -7.87 -23.48
CA PHE A 125 9.90 -8.80 -22.61
C PHE A 125 10.42 -10.24 -22.66
N SER A 126 10.92 -10.69 -23.82
CA SER A 126 11.43 -12.07 -23.98
C SER A 126 12.64 -12.39 -23.08
N LEU A 127 13.36 -11.38 -22.57
CA LEU A 127 14.43 -11.58 -21.57
C LEU A 127 13.89 -11.97 -20.19
N PHE A 128 12.68 -11.53 -19.86
CA PHE A 128 12.02 -11.76 -18.58
C PHE A 128 11.04 -12.94 -18.63
N GLU A 129 10.40 -13.16 -19.78
CA GLU A 129 9.41 -14.21 -20.01
C GLU A 129 9.73 -15.57 -19.37
N PRO A 130 10.90 -16.22 -19.59
CA PRO A 130 11.16 -17.54 -19.03
C PRO A 130 11.21 -17.55 -17.49
N TYR A 131 11.67 -16.45 -16.88
CA TYR A 131 11.72 -16.32 -15.43
C TYR A 131 10.33 -16.08 -14.86
N LEU A 132 9.52 -15.23 -15.53
CA LEU A 132 8.13 -15.01 -15.13
C LEU A 132 7.29 -16.29 -15.26
N GLN A 133 7.54 -17.12 -16.28
CA GLN A 133 6.92 -18.44 -16.40
C GLN A 133 7.22 -19.34 -15.20
N GLU A 134 8.47 -19.36 -14.73
CA GLU A 134 8.84 -20.12 -13.54
C GLU A 134 8.19 -19.55 -12.27
N VAL A 135 8.20 -18.22 -12.08
CA VAL A 135 7.52 -17.58 -10.95
C VAL A 135 6.04 -17.96 -10.93
N VAL A 136 5.32 -17.77 -12.04
CA VAL A 136 3.89 -18.10 -12.14
C VAL A 136 3.61 -19.57 -11.84
N SER A 137 4.49 -20.49 -12.26
CA SER A 137 4.35 -21.91 -11.93
C SER A 137 4.45 -22.14 -10.42
N LEU A 138 5.42 -21.51 -9.76
CA LEU A 138 5.64 -21.67 -8.32
C LEU A 138 4.54 -20.99 -7.49
N GLU A 139 4.02 -19.85 -7.93
CA GLU A 139 2.88 -19.17 -7.32
C GLU A 139 1.61 -20.01 -7.37
N LYS A 140 1.41 -20.77 -8.47
CA LYS A 140 0.33 -21.77 -8.55
C LYS A 140 0.55 -22.90 -7.54
N GLU A 141 1.76 -23.44 -7.44
CA GLU A 141 2.08 -24.45 -6.42
C GLU A 141 1.86 -23.93 -5.00
N GLN A 142 2.20 -22.65 -4.75
CA GLN A 142 1.96 -21.99 -3.48
C GLN A 142 0.45 -21.87 -3.20
N ALA A 143 -0.34 -21.43 -4.16
CA ALA A 143 -1.79 -21.33 -4.03
C ALA A 143 -2.44 -22.69 -3.71
N GLU A 144 -2.01 -23.76 -4.38
CA GLU A 144 -2.46 -25.13 -4.10
C GLU A 144 -2.07 -25.59 -2.69
N ALA A 145 -0.85 -25.27 -2.23
CA ALA A 145 -0.39 -25.62 -0.88
C ALA A 145 -1.15 -24.85 0.21
N LEU A 146 -1.41 -23.55 0.01
CA LEU A 146 -2.20 -22.72 0.94
C LEU A 146 -3.66 -23.20 1.02
N GLY A 147 -4.21 -23.60 -0.13
CA GLY A 147 -5.59 -24.06 -0.29
C GLY A 147 -6.58 -22.93 -0.53
N TYR A 148 -7.66 -23.24 -1.25
CA TYR A 148 -8.73 -22.32 -1.62
C TYR A 148 -10.06 -23.07 -1.76
N GLU A 149 -11.18 -22.34 -1.74
CA GLU A 149 -12.51 -22.94 -1.85
C GLU A 149 -13.00 -23.01 -3.30
N LYS A 150 -13.05 -21.86 -3.99
CA LYS A 150 -13.63 -21.73 -5.34
C LYS A 150 -12.60 -21.32 -6.39
N ASN A 151 -11.75 -20.35 -6.07
CA ASN A 151 -10.83 -19.76 -7.03
C ASN A 151 -9.39 -19.86 -6.50
N ARG A 152 -8.47 -20.40 -7.32
CA ARG A 152 -7.07 -20.57 -6.94
C ARG A 152 -6.41 -19.25 -6.51
N TYR A 153 -6.77 -18.16 -7.17
CA TYR A 153 -6.23 -16.84 -6.88
C TYR A 153 -6.60 -16.32 -5.48
N ASP A 154 -7.69 -16.83 -4.86
CA ASP A 154 -8.09 -16.43 -3.50
C ASP A 154 -7.01 -16.78 -2.46
N ALA A 155 -6.23 -17.84 -2.69
CA ALA A 155 -5.15 -18.23 -1.78
C ALA A 155 -4.03 -17.18 -1.72
N LEU A 156 -3.72 -16.56 -2.87
CA LEU A 156 -2.67 -15.53 -2.98
C LEU A 156 -3.20 -14.16 -2.54
N LEU A 157 -4.45 -13.84 -2.84
CA LEU A 157 -5.12 -12.62 -2.38
C LEU A 157 -5.19 -12.55 -0.85
N ASP A 158 -5.49 -13.68 -0.18
CA ASP A 158 -5.58 -13.78 1.28
C ASP A 158 -4.24 -13.55 2.00
N LEU A 159 -3.10 -13.56 1.29
CA LEU A 159 -1.80 -13.19 1.85
C LEU A 159 -1.70 -11.69 2.13
N PHE A 160 -2.44 -10.86 1.39
CA PHE A 160 -2.32 -9.40 1.45
C PHE A 160 -3.58 -8.72 1.97
N GLU A 161 -4.75 -9.29 1.70
CA GLU A 161 -6.04 -8.85 2.22
C GLU A 161 -6.80 -10.05 2.79
N PRO A 162 -6.53 -10.42 4.06
CA PRO A 162 -7.13 -11.59 4.68
C PRO A 162 -8.66 -11.58 4.63
N GLY A 163 -9.24 -12.72 4.22
CA GLY A 163 -10.68 -12.91 4.05
C GLY A 163 -11.25 -12.44 2.71
N MET A 164 -10.54 -11.59 1.96
CA MET A 164 -11.01 -11.07 0.68
C MET A 164 -11.09 -12.17 -0.38
N LYS A 165 -12.12 -12.10 -1.24
CA LYS A 165 -12.38 -13.07 -2.30
C LYS A 165 -12.40 -12.42 -3.67
N THR A 166 -11.97 -13.17 -4.68
CA THR A 166 -12.01 -12.79 -6.09
C THR A 166 -13.42 -12.37 -6.52
N GLU A 167 -14.46 -13.03 -6.00
CA GLU A 167 -15.86 -12.71 -6.29
C GLU A 167 -16.21 -11.29 -5.86
N THR A 168 -15.85 -10.90 -4.63
CA THR A 168 -16.04 -9.55 -4.10
C THR A 168 -15.26 -8.52 -4.92
N VAL A 169 -13.99 -8.80 -5.24
CA VAL A 169 -13.15 -7.90 -6.05
C VAL A 169 -13.77 -7.70 -7.44
N LYS A 170 -14.22 -8.77 -8.11
CA LYS A 170 -14.91 -8.67 -9.42
C LYS A 170 -16.19 -7.84 -9.34
N GLY A 171 -17.00 -8.01 -8.30
CA GLY A 171 -18.19 -7.19 -8.06
C GLY A 171 -17.86 -5.71 -7.93
N THR A 172 -16.84 -5.39 -7.14
CA THR A 172 -16.31 -4.03 -6.96
C THR A 172 -15.82 -3.43 -8.28
N ILE A 173 -15.02 -4.18 -9.05
CA ILE A 173 -14.51 -3.76 -10.35
C ILE A 173 -15.65 -3.44 -11.32
N ASN A 174 -16.68 -4.28 -11.39
CA ASN A 174 -17.84 -4.05 -12.26
C ASN A 174 -18.57 -2.76 -11.88
N TYR A 175 -18.75 -2.50 -10.58
CA TYR A 175 -19.35 -1.26 -10.09
C TYR A 175 -18.49 -0.03 -10.48
N LEU A 176 -17.18 -0.09 -10.30
CA LEU A 176 -16.28 1.00 -10.68
C LEU A 176 -16.33 1.25 -12.20
N LYS A 177 -16.34 0.21 -13.04
CA LYS A 177 -16.50 0.35 -14.51
C LYS A 177 -17.80 1.06 -14.87
N GLU A 178 -18.92 0.62 -14.29
CA GLU A 178 -20.25 1.17 -14.58
C GLU A 178 -20.31 2.68 -14.33
N TYR A 179 -19.71 3.16 -13.25
CA TYR A 179 -19.86 4.56 -12.83
C TYR A 179 -18.68 5.48 -13.19
N LEU A 180 -17.44 4.97 -13.21
CA LEU A 180 -16.25 5.79 -13.42
C LEU A 180 -15.81 5.85 -14.89
N LEU A 181 -16.05 4.83 -15.72
CA LEU A 181 -15.71 4.93 -17.15
C LEU A 181 -16.56 6.00 -17.88
N PRO A 182 -17.90 6.05 -17.71
CA PRO A 182 -18.69 7.13 -18.29
C PRO A 182 -18.31 8.50 -17.72
N PHE A 183 -18.00 8.57 -16.43
CA PHE A 183 -17.58 9.82 -15.78
C PHE A 183 -16.24 10.33 -16.31
N LEU A 184 -15.23 9.46 -16.45
CA LEU A 184 -13.94 9.82 -17.03
C LEU A 184 -14.11 10.35 -18.46
N LYS A 185 -14.98 9.72 -19.25
CA LYS A 185 -15.30 10.19 -20.61
C LYS A 185 -15.91 11.59 -20.56
N GLU A 186 -16.93 11.80 -19.73
CA GLU A 186 -17.58 13.11 -19.58
C GLU A 186 -16.61 14.19 -19.08
N LEU A 187 -15.78 13.86 -18.09
CA LEU A 187 -14.77 14.74 -17.51
C LEU A 187 -13.77 15.23 -18.56
N LEU A 188 -13.26 14.34 -19.40
CA LEU A 188 -12.29 14.71 -20.43
C LEU A 188 -12.93 15.39 -21.65
N GLU A 189 -14.19 15.09 -21.97
CA GLU A 189 -14.87 15.67 -23.14
C GLU A 189 -15.50 17.04 -22.86
N LYS A 190 -16.06 17.24 -21.66
CA LYS A 190 -16.83 18.44 -21.30
C LYS A 190 -16.17 19.29 -20.22
N GLY A 191 -15.29 18.69 -19.41
CA GLY A 191 -14.65 19.38 -18.31
C GLY A 191 -13.60 20.38 -18.80
N LYS A 192 -13.38 21.43 -18.00
CA LYS A 192 -12.32 22.40 -18.23
C LYS A 192 -11.08 22.01 -17.42
N GLU A 193 -10.05 21.56 -18.11
CA GLU A 193 -8.77 21.23 -17.47
C GLU A 193 -8.21 22.43 -16.68
N PRO A 194 -7.85 22.25 -15.40
CA PRO A 194 -7.20 23.27 -14.61
C PRO A 194 -5.82 23.65 -15.14
N ARG A 195 -5.40 24.88 -14.87
CA ARG A 195 -4.01 25.29 -15.05
C ARG A 195 -3.13 24.57 -14.01
N TYR A 196 -2.00 24.01 -14.45
CA TYR A 196 -1.06 23.31 -13.56
C TYR A 196 0.43 23.53 -13.92
N ASP A 197 0.74 24.32 -14.94
CA ASP A 197 2.12 24.56 -15.43
C ASP A 197 3.06 25.09 -14.35
N PHE A 198 2.54 25.75 -13.32
CA PHE A 198 3.33 26.25 -12.19
C PHE A 198 3.90 25.15 -11.29
N PHE A 199 3.44 23.91 -11.40
CA PHE A 199 4.06 22.76 -10.74
C PHE A 199 5.17 22.13 -11.55
N GLU A 200 5.35 22.53 -12.81
CA GLU A 200 6.38 22.03 -13.71
C GLU A 200 7.48 23.09 -13.89
N GLY A 201 8.74 22.72 -13.70
CA GLY A 201 9.79 23.72 -13.70
C GLY A 201 11.16 23.18 -13.29
N ASP A 202 11.96 24.01 -12.64
CA ASP A 202 13.21 23.61 -12.02
C ASP A 202 13.15 23.99 -10.53
N PHE A 203 12.84 23.00 -9.69
CA PHE A 203 12.68 23.18 -8.24
C PHE A 203 13.91 22.65 -7.49
N ASP A 204 14.52 23.52 -6.68
CA ASP A 204 15.64 23.14 -5.82
C ASP A 204 15.27 22.02 -4.84
N VAL A 205 16.09 20.97 -4.80
CA VAL A 205 15.84 19.77 -4.01
C VAL A 205 15.83 20.06 -2.50
N ASN A 206 16.65 20.99 -2.00
CA ASN A 206 16.65 21.30 -0.57
C ASN A 206 15.36 22.03 -0.16
N LYS A 207 14.83 22.89 -1.04
CA LYS A 207 13.51 23.51 -0.85
C LYS A 207 12.37 22.50 -0.93
N GLN A 208 12.45 21.50 -1.83
CA GLN A 208 11.48 20.40 -1.84
C GLN A 208 11.51 19.62 -0.53
N LYS A 209 12.71 19.37 0.03
CA LYS A 209 12.87 18.73 1.33
C LYS A 209 12.22 19.55 2.46
N GLU A 210 12.42 20.87 2.46
CA GLU A 210 11.76 21.76 3.41
C GLU A 210 10.23 21.68 3.31
N LEU A 211 9.69 21.67 2.08
CA LEU A 211 8.25 21.54 1.83
C LEU A 211 7.71 20.17 2.32
N SER A 212 8.43 19.09 2.04
CA SER A 212 8.10 17.74 2.54
C SER A 212 8.06 17.70 4.07
N LEU A 213 9.01 18.36 4.75
CA LEU A 213 9.01 18.45 6.21
C LEU A 213 7.83 19.27 6.75
N GLU A 214 7.43 20.35 6.08
CA GLU A 214 6.23 21.10 6.47
C GLU A 214 4.96 20.26 6.29
N ALA A 215 4.88 19.40 5.27
CA ALA A 215 3.77 18.48 5.09
C ALA A 215 3.68 17.45 6.23
N LEU A 216 4.81 16.84 6.61
CA LEU A 216 4.86 15.90 7.74
C LEU A 216 4.51 16.56 9.08
N LYS A 217 4.96 17.80 9.32
CA LYS A 217 4.56 18.57 10.51
C LYS A 217 3.06 18.82 10.52
N PHE A 218 2.48 19.21 9.38
CA PHE A 218 1.03 19.38 9.26
C PHE A 218 0.30 18.09 9.60
N MET A 219 0.83 16.93 9.20
CA MET A 219 0.28 15.60 9.49
C MET A 219 0.51 15.13 10.94
N ASN A 220 1.20 15.91 11.78
CA ASN A 220 1.64 15.54 13.13
C ASN A 220 2.56 14.30 13.17
N PHE A 221 3.42 14.12 12.17
CA PHE A 221 4.46 13.10 12.19
C PHE A 221 5.45 13.35 13.35
N ASP A 222 5.73 12.31 14.15
CA ASP A 222 6.68 12.37 15.25
C ASP A 222 8.11 12.10 14.78
N PHE A 223 8.93 13.15 14.73
CA PHE A 223 10.33 13.07 14.32
C PHE A 223 11.27 12.53 15.40
N ASP A 224 10.80 12.37 16.66
CA ASP A 224 11.57 11.69 17.70
C ASP A 224 11.39 10.16 17.60
N SER A 225 10.31 9.70 16.96
CA SER A 225 9.99 8.28 16.73
C SER A 225 10.11 7.87 15.25
N GLY A 226 10.69 8.72 14.40
CA GLY A 226 10.76 8.47 12.97
C GLY A 226 11.63 9.47 12.21
N ARG A 227 11.93 9.16 10.95
CA ARG A 227 12.71 10.03 10.07
C ARG A 227 12.38 9.83 8.60
N MET A 228 12.76 10.82 7.79
CA MET A 228 12.60 10.81 6.33
C MET A 228 13.97 10.82 5.63
N ASP A 229 14.14 9.92 4.65
CA ASP A 229 15.33 9.80 3.80
C ASP A 229 15.00 9.74 2.31
N MET A 230 16.04 9.57 1.49
CA MET A 230 15.90 9.36 0.05
C MET A 230 16.10 7.89 -0.32
N SER A 231 15.31 7.42 -1.27
CA SER A 231 15.45 6.11 -1.91
C SER A 231 15.10 6.21 -3.40
N ALA A 232 15.33 5.15 -4.16
CA ALA A 232 14.92 5.09 -5.58
C ALA A 232 13.39 4.98 -5.73
N HIS A 233 12.76 4.26 -4.81
CA HIS A 233 11.32 4.03 -4.72
C HIS A 233 10.88 4.38 -3.30
N PRO A 234 10.03 5.41 -3.11
CA PRO A 234 9.47 5.74 -1.80
C PRO A 234 8.81 4.54 -1.13
N PHE A 235 9.03 4.41 0.18
CA PHE A 235 8.43 3.38 1.03
C PHE A 235 8.47 3.80 2.50
N THR A 236 7.63 3.14 3.28
CA THR A 236 7.57 3.22 4.74
C THR A 236 8.01 1.89 5.33
N THR A 237 8.77 1.95 6.42
CA THR A 237 9.16 0.76 7.17
C THR A 237 9.04 1.03 8.66
N LYS A 238 8.37 0.12 9.36
CA LYS A 238 8.43 0.03 10.81
C LYS A 238 9.63 -0.81 11.20
N ILE A 239 10.54 -0.22 11.97
CA ILE A 239 11.63 -0.94 12.61
C ILE A 239 11.20 -1.38 14.01
N GLY A 240 10.34 -0.60 14.68
CA GLY A 240 9.72 -0.95 15.95
C GLY A 240 8.69 0.09 16.40
N PRO A 241 8.08 -0.06 17.59
CA PRO A 241 6.97 0.79 18.08
C PRO A 241 7.26 2.30 18.12
N LYS A 242 8.54 2.71 18.13
CA LYS A 242 8.98 4.12 18.17
C LYS A 242 10.11 4.39 17.16
N ASP A 243 10.16 3.60 16.08
CA ASP A 243 11.08 3.82 14.96
C ASP A 243 10.35 3.45 13.67
N VAL A 244 9.63 4.42 13.10
CA VAL A 244 8.96 4.29 11.80
C VAL A 244 9.58 5.28 10.83
N ARG A 245 10.17 4.75 9.76
CA ARG A 245 10.93 5.55 8.79
C ARG A 245 10.21 5.59 7.48
N ILE A 246 10.31 6.73 6.82
CA ILE A 246 9.78 6.93 5.48
C ILE A 246 10.91 7.33 4.54
N THR A 247 10.71 7.08 3.25
CA THR A 247 11.59 7.59 2.20
C THR A 247 10.78 8.37 1.18
N THR A 248 11.42 9.31 0.51
CA THR A 248 10.83 10.03 -0.63
C THR A 248 11.85 10.13 -1.75
N ARG A 249 11.42 10.59 -2.91
CA ARG A 249 12.30 10.91 -4.02
C ARG A 249 11.93 12.27 -4.58
N TYR A 250 12.96 13.08 -4.84
CA TYR A 250 12.77 14.41 -5.40
C TYR A 250 12.84 14.37 -6.92
N ASN A 251 11.97 15.16 -7.56
CA ASN A 251 11.99 15.40 -8.99
C ASN A 251 12.19 16.91 -9.17
N ASN A 252 13.30 17.31 -9.80
CA ASN A 252 13.53 18.73 -10.05
C ASN A 252 12.53 19.32 -11.05
N LYS A 253 11.85 18.48 -11.84
CA LYS A 253 10.90 18.90 -12.87
C LYS A 253 9.45 19.04 -12.42
N ASP A 254 9.08 18.40 -11.31
CA ASP A 254 7.71 18.42 -10.82
C ASP A 254 7.67 18.40 -9.29
N LEU A 255 7.16 19.48 -8.70
CA LEU A 255 7.09 19.66 -7.25
C LEU A 255 6.06 18.72 -6.59
N ARG A 256 5.06 18.25 -7.34
CA ARG A 256 3.98 17.41 -6.81
C ARG A 256 4.50 16.05 -6.36
N TYR A 257 5.50 15.52 -7.07
CA TYR A 257 5.98 14.16 -6.87
C TYR A 257 6.47 13.93 -5.43
N SER A 258 7.43 14.73 -4.95
CA SER A 258 7.98 14.55 -3.61
C SER A 258 6.99 14.90 -2.52
N LEU A 259 6.15 15.93 -2.72
CA LEU A 259 5.16 16.35 -1.75
C LEU A 259 4.15 15.22 -1.47
N PHE A 260 3.52 14.70 -2.52
CA PHE A 260 2.50 13.66 -2.35
C PHE A 260 3.10 12.30 -2.01
N SER A 261 4.30 11.98 -2.52
CA SER A 261 5.02 10.80 -2.05
C SER A 261 5.32 10.89 -0.55
N THR A 262 5.78 12.03 -0.04
CA THR A 262 6.00 12.23 1.40
C THR A 262 4.71 12.10 2.21
N MET A 263 3.60 12.67 1.74
CA MET A 263 2.31 12.54 2.44
C MET A 263 1.77 11.11 2.40
N HIS A 264 1.98 10.39 1.30
CA HIS A 264 1.62 8.98 1.15
C HIS A 264 2.34 8.12 2.18
N GLU A 265 3.68 8.17 2.19
CA GLU A 265 4.49 7.42 3.15
C GLU A 265 4.26 7.91 4.59
N GLY A 266 4.06 9.22 4.79
CA GLY A 266 3.66 9.76 6.08
C GLY A 266 2.35 9.15 6.59
N GLY A 267 1.38 8.88 5.73
CA GLY A 267 0.10 8.28 6.12
C GLY A 267 0.24 6.82 6.53
N HIS A 268 1.08 6.06 5.84
CA HIS A 268 1.51 4.74 6.29
C HIS A 268 2.18 4.79 7.66
N ALA A 269 3.13 5.71 7.84
CA ALA A 269 3.86 5.82 9.08
C ALA A 269 2.99 6.24 10.26
N LEU A 270 2.00 7.11 10.04
CA LEU A 270 1.04 7.50 11.06
C LEU A 270 0.20 6.31 11.54
N TYR A 271 -0.12 5.36 10.67
CA TYR A 271 -0.78 4.14 11.14
C TYR A 271 0.11 3.40 12.14
N GLU A 272 1.34 3.10 11.72
CA GLU A 272 2.26 2.29 12.50
C GLU A 272 2.72 2.95 13.80
N LEU A 273 2.91 4.28 13.81
CA LEU A 273 3.30 5.06 14.99
C LEU A 273 2.20 5.12 16.07
N HIS A 274 0.94 4.89 15.70
CA HIS A 274 -0.19 5.00 16.62
C HIS A 274 -0.84 3.64 16.94
N ILE A 275 -0.17 2.55 16.60
CA ILE A 275 -0.52 1.24 17.15
C ILE A 275 -0.13 1.23 18.64
N PRO A 276 -0.99 0.73 19.56
CA PRO A 276 -0.75 0.85 20.99
C PRO A 276 0.51 0.10 21.45
N GLU A 277 1.25 0.69 22.40
CA GLU A 277 2.47 0.09 22.96
C GLU A 277 2.20 -1.26 23.64
N GLU A 278 0.97 -1.55 24.07
CA GLU A 278 0.57 -2.86 24.61
C GLU A 278 0.58 -3.99 23.57
N PHE A 279 0.56 -3.68 22.26
CA PHE A 279 0.72 -4.67 21.20
C PHE A 279 2.18 -4.92 20.83
N SER A 280 3.10 -4.05 21.28
CA SER A 280 4.53 -4.14 20.96
C SER A 280 5.06 -5.55 21.16
N GLU A 281 5.93 -5.97 20.25
CA GLU A 281 6.55 -7.30 20.29
C GLU A 281 5.56 -8.47 20.13
N THR A 282 4.33 -8.21 19.69
CA THR A 282 3.34 -9.23 19.32
C THR A 282 2.96 -9.12 17.83
N PRO A 283 2.34 -10.16 17.24
CA PRO A 283 1.78 -10.08 15.88
C PRO A 283 0.64 -9.07 15.71
N LEU A 284 0.17 -8.42 16.77
CA LEU A 284 -0.83 -7.36 16.71
C LEU A 284 -0.23 -5.98 16.38
N ASP A 285 1.09 -5.84 16.50
CA ASP A 285 1.85 -4.60 16.30
C ASP A 285 2.11 -4.28 14.81
N GLU A 286 1.07 -4.38 13.99
CA GLU A 286 1.11 -4.12 12.54
C GLU A 286 -0.28 -3.71 12.07
N GLY A 287 -0.37 -3.01 10.94
CA GLY A 287 -1.64 -2.78 10.27
C GLY A 287 -2.43 -4.06 9.95
N ALA A 288 -3.76 -3.95 9.93
CA ALA A 288 -4.65 -5.11 9.76
C ALA A 288 -4.47 -5.85 8.42
N SER A 289 -4.12 -5.12 7.35
CA SER A 289 -3.82 -5.66 6.02
C SER A 289 -3.16 -4.61 5.15
N MET A 290 -2.70 -5.01 3.96
CA MET A 290 -2.14 -4.08 2.98
C MET A 290 -3.16 -3.04 2.51
N ALA A 291 -4.44 -3.39 2.35
CA ALA A 291 -5.43 -2.40 1.92
C ALA A 291 -5.81 -1.41 3.03
N VAL A 292 -5.88 -1.86 4.29
CA VAL A 292 -6.10 -0.93 5.42
C VAL A 292 -4.89 -0.01 5.58
N HIS A 293 -3.67 -0.52 5.33
CA HIS A 293 -2.45 0.26 5.36
C HIS A 293 -2.43 1.31 4.24
N GLU A 294 -2.76 0.92 3.01
CA GLU A 294 -2.93 1.83 1.86
C GLU A 294 -4.07 2.82 2.07
N SER A 295 -5.13 2.46 2.78
CA SER A 295 -6.19 3.43 3.05
C SER A 295 -5.70 4.59 3.92
N GLN A 296 -4.71 4.37 4.78
CA GLN A 296 -4.11 5.44 5.57
C GLN A 296 -3.23 6.35 4.70
N SER A 297 -2.38 5.79 3.83
CA SER A 297 -1.56 6.58 2.91
C SER A 297 -2.42 7.41 1.97
N ARG A 298 -3.44 6.81 1.34
CA ARG A 298 -4.36 7.48 0.42
C ARG A 298 -5.26 8.50 1.11
N PHE A 299 -5.62 8.26 2.36
CA PHE A 299 -6.36 9.26 3.12
C PHE A 299 -5.54 10.55 3.29
N TRP A 300 -4.29 10.43 3.73
CA TRP A 300 -3.44 11.60 3.93
C TRP A 300 -2.97 12.24 2.62
N GLU A 301 -2.58 11.44 1.63
CA GLU A 301 -2.16 11.92 0.32
C GLU A 301 -3.30 12.63 -0.43
N ASN A 302 -4.42 11.93 -0.63
CA ASN A 302 -5.45 12.34 -1.60
C ASN A 302 -6.63 13.06 -0.94
N ILE A 303 -7.16 12.48 0.14
CA ILE A 303 -8.36 13.04 0.79
C ILE A 303 -8.01 14.33 1.51
N ILE A 304 -6.89 14.36 2.24
CA ILE A 304 -6.41 15.56 2.92
C ILE A 304 -5.49 16.37 2.01
N GLY A 305 -4.35 15.83 1.57
CA GLY A 305 -3.31 16.57 0.85
C GLY A 305 -3.72 17.11 -0.52
N ARG A 306 -4.63 16.43 -1.23
CA ARG A 306 -5.23 16.92 -2.48
C ARG A 306 -6.63 17.51 -2.26
N GLY A 307 -7.03 17.73 -1.01
CA GLY A 307 -8.31 18.35 -0.65
C GLY A 307 -8.24 19.89 -0.63
N PRO A 308 -9.36 20.59 -0.86
CA PRO A 308 -9.36 22.06 -0.99
C PRO A 308 -8.93 22.78 0.29
N HIS A 309 -9.34 22.28 1.46
CA HIS A 309 -9.05 22.88 2.76
C HIS A 309 -7.55 22.89 3.08
N PHE A 310 -6.82 21.83 2.66
CA PHE A 310 -5.37 21.77 2.84
C PHE A 310 -4.67 22.91 2.11
N TRP A 311 -5.10 23.22 0.89
CA TRP A 311 -4.47 24.27 0.07
C TRP A 311 -4.72 25.69 0.58
N VAL A 312 -5.75 25.94 1.40
CA VAL A 312 -5.93 27.22 2.09
C VAL A 312 -4.77 27.52 3.05
N PHE A 313 -4.32 26.50 3.78
CA PHE A 313 -3.17 26.59 4.67
C PHE A 313 -1.86 26.45 3.90
N PHE A 314 -1.70 25.35 3.17
CA PHE A 314 -0.43 24.92 2.61
C PHE A 314 0.06 25.79 1.46
N SER A 315 -0.83 26.50 0.77
CA SER A 315 -0.41 27.50 -0.23
C SER A 315 0.46 28.60 0.35
N LYS A 316 0.30 28.96 1.63
CA LYS A 316 1.14 29.95 2.31
C LYS A 316 2.55 29.39 2.51
N LYS A 317 2.65 28.17 3.02
CA LYS A 317 3.92 27.45 3.18
C LYS A 317 4.65 27.25 1.86
N LEU A 318 3.92 26.88 0.82
CA LEU A 318 4.47 26.74 -0.52
C LEU A 318 5.09 28.06 -1.01
N LYS A 319 4.39 29.18 -0.84
CA LYS A 319 4.87 30.51 -1.27
C LYS A 319 6.07 31.01 -0.46
N ASP A 320 6.08 30.75 0.84
CA ASP A 320 7.21 31.10 1.72
C ASP A 320 8.52 30.45 1.24
N ILE A 321 8.44 29.17 0.83
CA ILE A 321 9.59 28.39 0.36
C ILE A 321 9.91 28.68 -1.11
N PHE A 322 8.87 28.80 -1.94
CA PHE A 322 8.94 29.05 -3.38
C PHE A 322 8.17 30.34 -3.75
N PRO A 323 8.82 31.52 -3.68
CA PRO A 323 8.20 32.79 -4.06
C PRO A 323 7.71 32.88 -5.51
N SER A 324 8.10 31.95 -6.38
CA SER A 324 7.57 31.82 -7.75
C SER A 324 6.07 31.52 -7.80
N PHE A 325 5.49 31.04 -6.71
CA PHE A 325 4.05 30.80 -6.59
C PHE A 325 3.28 32.04 -6.10
N GLU A 326 3.94 33.18 -5.91
CA GLU A 326 3.28 34.45 -5.64
C GLU A 326 2.29 34.80 -6.76
N GLY A 327 1.10 35.26 -6.37
CA GLY A 327 0.00 35.55 -7.30
C GLY A 327 -0.84 34.34 -7.73
N ILE A 328 -0.47 33.10 -7.40
CA ILE A 328 -1.29 31.91 -7.63
C ILE A 328 -2.23 31.69 -6.45
N SER A 329 -3.53 31.58 -6.68
CA SER A 329 -4.51 31.38 -5.61
C SER A 329 -4.47 29.96 -5.03
N SER A 330 -4.97 29.77 -3.80
CA SER A 330 -5.10 28.43 -3.21
C SER A 330 -6.04 27.51 -3.99
N ASP A 331 -7.08 28.08 -4.61
CA ASP A 331 -8.01 27.35 -5.49
C ASP A 331 -7.31 26.87 -6.78
N GLU A 332 -6.49 27.72 -7.41
CA GLU A 332 -5.70 27.31 -8.57
C GLU A 332 -4.71 26.19 -8.22
N LEU A 333 -4.02 26.28 -7.07
CA LEU A 333 -3.12 25.24 -6.60
C LEU A 333 -3.85 23.91 -6.35
N TYR A 334 -4.98 23.97 -5.64
CA TYR A 334 -5.84 22.82 -5.38
C TYR A 334 -6.30 22.15 -6.68
N LYS A 335 -6.78 22.92 -7.65
CA LYS A 335 -7.22 22.36 -8.93
C LYS A 335 -6.04 21.81 -9.74
N GLY A 336 -4.89 22.49 -9.74
CA GLY A 336 -3.69 22.09 -10.48
C GLY A 336 -3.00 20.81 -9.98
N VAL A 337 -3.19 20.42 -8.70
CA VAL A 337 -2.71 19.12 -8.20
C VAL A 337 -3.66 17.95 -8.46
N ASN A 338 -4.87 18.23 -8.96
CA ASN A 338 -5.93 17.28 -9.23
C ASN A 338 -6.22 17.20 -10.74
N ILE A 339 -5.17 17.19 -11.55
CA ILE A 339 -5.29 16.94 -12.98
C ILE A 339 -5.60 15.47 -13.25
N VAL A 340 -6.41 15.22 -14.26
CA VAL A 340 -6.81 13.89 -14.71
C VAL A 340 -6.29 13.69 -16.11
N LYS A 341 -5.48 12.63 -16.29
CA LYS A 341 -4.88 12.32 -17.58
C LYS A 341 -4.80 10.82 -17.75
N LYS A 342 -5.16 10.37 -18.95
CA LYS A 342 -4.90 9.00 -19.39
C LYS A 342 -3.40 8.85 -19.64
N ASP A 343 -2.74 8.08 -18.78
CA ASP A 343 -1.30 7.80 -18.89
C ASP A 343 -1.00 6.30 -18.75
N PHE A 344 0.23 5.90 -19.02
CA PHE A 344 0.66 4.50 -19.02
C PHE A 344 1.13 4.02 -17.65
N ILE A 345 1.75 4.91 -16.87
CA ILE A 345 2.45 4.57 -15.64
C ILE A 345 1.51 4.65 -14.44
N ARG A 346 1.24 3.50 -13.82
CA ARG A 346 0.33 3.38 -12.67
C ARG A 346 0.71 4.29 -11.50
N THR A 347 1.98 4.33 -11.12
CA THR A 347 2.45 5.11 -9.96
C THR A 347 2.34 6.62 -10.16
N GLU A 348 2.11 7.08 -11.40
CA GLU A 348 1.95 8.47 -11.78
C GLU A 348 0.49 8.81 -12.16
N ALA A 349 -0.40 7.82 -12.13
CA ALA A 349 -1.80 7.98 -12.49
C ALA A 349 -2.56 8.78 -11.41
N ASP A 350 -3.53 9.57 -11.87
CA ASP A 350 -4.38 10.40 -11.02
C ASP A 350 -5.45 9.59 -10.26
N GLU A 351 -6.13 10.21 -9.29
CA GLU A 351 -7.14 9.55 -8.46
C GLU A 351 -8.32 8.94 -9.24
N VAL A 352 -8.64 9.46 -10.43
CA VAL A 352 -9.73 8.96 -11.27
C VAL A 352 -9.28 7.75 -12.08
N THR A 353 -8.05 7.79 -12.61
CA THR A 353 -7.55 6.76 -13.54
C THR A 353 -6.79 5.61 -12.86
N TYR A 354 -6.21 5.85 -11.68
CA TYR A 354 -5.34 4.91 -10.97
C TYR A 354 -5.96 3.52 -10.79
N ASN A 355 -7.23 3.44 -10.37
CA ASN A 355 -7.89 2.16 -10.12
C ASN A 355 -8.06 1.31 -11.39
N PHE A 356 -8.13 1.91 -12.58
CA PHE A 356 -8.17 1.16 -13.84
C PHE A 356 -6.86 0.40 -14.10
N HIS A 357 -5.72 0.96 -13.69
CA HIS A 357 -4.43 0.27 -13.73
C HIS A 357 -4.40 -0.93 -12.79
N ILE A 358 -5.06 -0.85 -11.63
CA ILE A 358 -5.16 -1.99 -10.70
C ILE A 358 -6.10 -3.06 -11.25
N MET A 359 -7.26 -2.65 -11.79
CA MET A 359 -8.26 -3.56 -12.34
C MET A 359 -7.70 -4.45 -13.43
N LEU A 360 -6.92 -3.90 -14.38
CA LEU A 360 -6.32 -4.72 -15.43
C LEU A 360 -5.29 -5.73 -14.89
N ARG A 361 -4.49 -5.34 -13.87
CA ARG A 361 -3.49 -6.23 -13.26
C ARG A 361 -4.17 -7.39 -12.54
N PHE A 362 -5.20 -7.09 -11.74
CA PHE A 362 -6.00 -8.11 -11.10
C PHE A 362 -6.61 -9.11 -12.10
N GLU A 363 -7.23 -8.61 -13.18
CA GLU A 363 -7.84 -9.50 -14.18
C GLU A 363 -6.80 -10.36 -14.92
N ILE A 364 -5.61 -9.82 -15.18
CA ILE A 364 -4.49 -10.55 -15.77
C ILE A 364 -3.98 -11.62 -14.79
N GLU A 365 -3.71 -11.27 -13.54
CA GLU A 365 -3.22 -12.21 -12.53
C GLU A 365 -4.22 -13.34 -12.30
N GLU A 366 -5.50 -13.00 -12.12
CA GLU A 366 -6.55 -13.98 -11.88
C GLU A 366 -6.76 -14.89 -13.10
N ALA A 367 -6.57 -14.40 -14.33
CA ALA A 367 -6.56 -15.25 -15.51
C ALA A 367 -5.31 -16.14 -15.59
N LEU A 368 -4.14 -15.62 -15.25
CA LEU A 368 -2.85 -16.30 -15.34
C LEU A 368 -2.71 -17.42 -14.32
N ILE A 369 -3.10 -17.16 -13.06
CA ILE A 369 -3.07 -18.13 -11.96
C ILE A 369 -4.08 -19.26 -12.20
N ASN A 370 -5.21 -18.99 -12.85
CA ASN A 370 -6.20 -19.99 -13.23
C ASN A 370 -5.99 -20.59 -14.64
N ASP A 371 -4.79 -20.48 -15.22
CA ASP A 371 -4.43 -21.11 -16.50
C ASP A 371 -5.28 -20.68 -17.72
N ARG A 372 -5.97 -19.53 -17.65
CA ARG A 372 -6.79 -19.01 -18.77
C ARG A 372 -5.98 -18.23 -19.81
N ILE A 373 -4.81 -17.73 -19.43
CA ILE A 373 -3.84 -17.09 -20.31
C ILE A 373 -2.43 -17.58 -19.97
N LYS A 374 -1.49 -17.42 -20.90
CA LYS A 374 -0.07 -17.76 -20.73
C LYS A 374 0.79 -16.51 -20.63
N VAL A 375 1.99 -16.67 -20.07
CA VAL A 375 2.95 -15.57 -19.86
C VAL A 375 3.36 -14.89 -21.19
N ASN A 376 3.49 -15.65 -22.27
CA ASN A 376 3.87 -15.09 -23.57
C ASN A 376 2.74 -14.25 -24.23
N GLU A 377 1.52 -14.33 -23.72
CA GLU A 377 0.38 -13.52 -24.19
C GLU A 377 0.30 -12.16 -23.48
N LEU A 378 1.05 -11.98 -22.38
CA LEU A 378 0.92 -10.82 -21.50
C LEU A 378 1.12 -9.46 -22.20
N PRO A 379 2.10 -9.25 -23.10
CA PRO A 379 2.21 -7.97 -23.82
C PRO A 379 0.93 -7.60 -24.59
N THR A 380 0.29 -8.60 -25.23
CA THR A 380 -0.94 -8.37 -26.01
C THR A 380 -2.13 -8.12 -25.09
N VAL A 381 -2.33 -8.99 -24.09
CA VAL A 381 -3.43 -8.86 -23.12
C VAL A 381 -3.36 -7.53 -22.37
N TRP A 382 -2.15 -7.11 -21.99
CA TRP A 382 -1.92 -5.81 -21.36
C TRP A 382 -2.39 -4.65 -22.24
N ASN A 383 -1.97 -4.66 -23.51
CA ASN A 383 -2.31 -3.61 -24.47
C ASN A 383 -3.82 -3.54 -24.72
N ASP A 384 -4.49 -4.69 -24.85
CA ASP A 384 -5.94 -4.77 -25.01
C ASP A 384 -6.67 -4.21 -23.78
N LYS A 385 -6.21 -4.53 -22.58
CA LYS A 385 -6.80 -4.01 -21.33
C LYS A 385 -6.57 -2.51 -21.13
N MET A 386 -5.39 -2.00 -21.44
CA MET A 386 -5.11 -0.56 -21.42
C MET A 386 -6.02 0.19 -22.40
N LYS A 387 -6.25 -0.38 -23.59
CA LYS A 387 -7.18 0.18 -24.57
C LYS A 387 -8.63 0.12 -24.10
N GLU A 388 -9.04 -0.99 -23.48
CA GLU A 388 -10.39 -1.17 -22.93
C GLU A 388 -10.73 -0.11 -21.88
N TYR A 389 -9.85 0.13 -20.90
CA TYR A 389 -10.15 1.03 -19.78
C TYR A 389 -9.76 2.48 -20.01
N LEU A 390 -8.61 2.73 -20.62
CA LEU A 390 -8.08 4.08 -20.76
C LEU A 390 -8.16 4.57 -22.22
N GLY A 391 -8.39 3.70 -23.19
CA GLY A 391 -8.43 4.08 -24.62
C GLY A 391 -7.05 4.38 -25.21
N ILE A 392 -5.97 3.97 -24.53
CA ILE A 392 -4.58 4.18 -24.94
C ILE A 392 -3.83 2.85 -24.95
N VAL A 393 -2.79 2.76 -25.76
CA VAL A 393 -1.92 1.57 -25.86
C VAL A 393 -0.48 1.99 -25.60
N PRO A 394 0.24 1.33 -24.67
CA PRO A 394 1.65 1.59 -24.45
C PRO A 394 2.45 1.50 -25.76
N PRO A 395 3.35 2.46 -26.05
CA PRO A 395 4.16 2.42 -27.26
C PRO A 395 5.19 1.28 -27.25
N ASN A 396 5.47 0.70 -26.08
CA ASN A 396 6.44 -0.37 -25.88
C ASN A 396 6.22 -1.10 -24.54
N ASP A 397 6.92 -2.21 -24.33
CA ASP A 397 6.75 -3.06 -23.13
C ASP A 397 7.30 -2.42 -21.86
N ALA A 398 8.34 -1.58 -21.96
CA ALA A 398 8.97 -0.92 -20.81
C ALA A 398 8.01 0.02 -20.05
N VAL A 399 7.08 0.65 -20.76
CA VAL A 399 5.95 1.43 -20.19
C VAL A 399 4.61 0.68 -20.27
N GLY A 400 4.65 -0.58 -20.71
CA GLY A 400 3.54 -1.51 -20.75
C GLY A 400 3.69 -2.58 -19.66
N VAL A 401 3.72 -3.85 -20.07
CA VAL A 401 3.76 -5.03 -19.20
C VAL A 401 4.98 -5.09 -18.26
N LEU A 402 6.09 -4.44 -18.60
CA LEU A 402 7.31 -4.40 -17.77
C LEU A 402 7.35 -3.23 -16.78
N GLN A 403 6.33 -2.37 -16.73
CA GLN A 403 6.41 -1.13 -15.96
C GLN A 403 6.56 -1.34 -14.44
N ASP A 404 6.04 -2.46 -13.92
CA ASP A 404 5.97 -2.77 -12.49
C ASP A 404 6.84 -3.99 -12.15
N VAL A 405 7.50 -3.94 -10.98
CA VAL A 405 8.39 -5.00 -10.47
C VAL A 405 7.66 -6.17 -9.79
N HIS A 406 6.40 -5.98 -9.39
CA HIS A 406 5.66 -6.88 -8.51
C HIS A 406 5.70 -8.36 -8.96
N TRP A 407 5.45 -8.63 -10.24
CA TRP A 407 5.48 -9.99 -10.77
C TRP A 407 6.87 -10.63 -10.78
N SER A 408 7.96 -9.85 -10.88
CA SER A 408 9.30 -10.39 -10.73
C SER A 408 9.61 -10.78 -9.29
N ASN A 409 8.91 -10.16 -8.33
CA ASN A 409 9.04 -10.43 -6.90
C ASN A 409 8.05 -11.50 -6.39
N GLY A 410 7.23 -12.10 -7.26
CA GLY A 410 6.21 -13.08 -6.86
C GLY A 410 4.99 -12.46 -6.15
N GLN A 411 4.77 -11.15 -6.28
CA GLN A 411 3.67 -10.47 -5.58
C GLN A 411 2.34 -10.57 -6.34
N PHE A 412 1.83 -11.79 -6.49
CA PHE A 412 0.49 -12.07 -7.06
C PHE A 412 -0.57 -12.00 -5.96
N GLY A 413 -1.72 -11.35 -6.20
CA GLY A 413 -2.68 -11.08 -5.13
C GLY A 413 -2.49 -9.71 -4.47
N TYR A 414 -1.38 -9.02 -4.76
CA TYR A 414 -1.01 -7.78 -4.09
C TYR A 414 -1.72 -6.56 -4.66
N PHE A 415 -1.75 -6.36 -5.99
CA PHE A 415 -2.30 -5.13 -6.58
C PHE A 415 -3.73 -4.76 -6.12
N PRO A 416 -4.67 -5.71 -5.91
CA PRO A 416 -6.00 -5.39 -5.39
C PRO A 416 -6.00 -4.54 -4.12
N SER A 417 -5.00 -4.72 -3.23
CA SER A 417 -4.85 -3.93 -2.01
C SER A 417 -4.77 -2.43 -2.27
N TYR A 418 -4.14 -2.01 -3.37
CA TYR A 418 -4.05 -0.60 -3.74
C TYR A 418 -5.41 0.02 -4.07
N MET A 419 -6.21 -0.71 -4.83
CA MET A 419 -7.57 -0.27 -5.15
C MET A 419 -8.42 -0.29 -3.89
N LEU A 420 -8.41 -1.39 -3.14
CA LEU A 420 -9.18 -1.52 -1.90
C LEU A 420 -8.83 -0.40 -0.89
N GLY A 421 -7.56 -0.01 -0.78
CA GLY A 421 -7.13 1.12 0.04
C GLY A 421 -7.78 2.45 -0.36
N ASN A 422 -7.89 2.74 -1.66
CA ASN A 422 -8.64 3.91 -2.15
C ASN A 422 -10.13 3.87 -1.75
N LEU A 423 -10.75 2.67 -1.79
CA LEU A 423 -12.16 2.53 -1.45
C LEU A 423 -12.39 2.65 0.07
N TYR A 424 -11.54 2.00 0.87
CA TYR A 424 -11.57 2.10 2.32
C TYR A 424 -11.33 3.54 2.78
N SER A 425 -10.38 4.26 2.19
CA SER A 425 -10.09 5.65 2.58
C SER A 425 -11.30 6.56 2.36
N ALA A 426 -12.00 6.42 1.22
CA ALA A 426 -13.22 7.19 0.95
C ALA A 426 -14.38 6.81 1.89
N GLN A 427 -14.53 5.54 2.24
CA GLN A 427 -15.55 5.06 3.18
C GLN A 427 -15.28 5.55 4.62
N LEU A 428 -14.02 5.49 5.06
CA LEU A 428 -13.56 6.06 6.33
C LEU A 428 -13.78 7.58 6.36
N PHE A 429 -13.44 8.28 5.29
CA PHE A 429 -13.67 9.72 5.18
C PHE A 429 -15.16 10.10 5.25
N SER A 430 -16.03 9.33 4.60
CA SER A 430 -17.48 9.52 4.70
C SER A 430 -17.98 9.44 6.14
N LYS A 431 -17.42 8.52 6.95
CA LYS A 431 -17.70 8.42 8.37
C LYS A 431 -17.10 9.58 9.16
N LEU A 432 -15.84 9.93 8.93
CA LEU A 432 -15.17 11.07 9.57
C LEU A 432 -15.94 12.38 9.37
N LYS A 433 -16.42 12.67 8.15
CA LYS A 433 -17.22 13.87 7.86
C LYS A 433 -18.48 13.98 8.73
N LYS A 434 -19.08 12.85 9.13
CA LYS A 434 -20.27 12.82 9.99
C LYS A 434 -19.91 13.07 11.45
N ASP A 435 -18.78 12.52 11.89
CA ASP A 435 -18.34 12.53 13.29
C ASP A 435 -17.62 13.83 13.66
N LEU A 436 -16.82 14.39 12.74
CA LEU A 436 -15.98 15.57 12.94
C LEU A 436 -16.36 16.69 11.96
N LYS A 437 -17.48 17.38 12.20
CA LYS A 437 -18.00 18.39 11.25
C LYS A 437 -17.10 19.62 11.05
N ASP A 438 -16.26 19.95 12.03
CA ASP A 438 -15.38 21.14 11.99
C ASP A 438 -13.99 20.85 11.38
N TYR A 439 -13.74 19.62 10.89
CA TYR A 439 -12.46 19.27 10.25
C TYR A 439 -12.05 20.26 9.15
N PRO A 440 -12.94 20.83 8.29
CA PRO A 440 -12.52 21.75 7.25
C PRO A 440 -11.79 22.99 7.81
N SER A 441 -12.41 23.63 8.81
CA SER A 441 -11.91 24.86 9.44
C SER A 441 -10.62 24.61 10.21
N GLN A 442 -10.42 23.41 10.76
CA GLN A 442 -9.19 23.00 11.42
C GLN A 442 -8.04 22.83 10.41
N ILE A 443 -8.30 22.12 9.31
CA ILE A 443 -7.32 21.89 8.25
C ILE A 443 -6.90 23.21 7.58
N GLU A 444 -7.84 24.14 7.36
CA GLU A 444 -7.55 25.49 6.82
C GLU A 444 -6.64 26.34 7.73
N LYS A 445 -6.59 26.02 9.02
CA LYS A 445 -5.69 26.65 10.02
C LYS A 445 -4.36 25.92 10.15
N GLY A 446 -4.18 24.79 9.46
CA GLY A 446 -3.00 23.95 9.57
C GLY A 446 -3.00 23.01 10.77
N ASP A 447 -4.15 22.76 11.40
CA ASP A 447 -4.30 21.83 12.51
C ASP A 447 -5.01 20.55 12.04
N SER A 448 -4.27 19.44 11.97
CA SER A 448 -4.82 18.13 11.60
C SER A 448 -4.97 17.17 12.80
N LYS A 449 -4.75 17.65 14.04
CA LYS A 449 -4.70 16.78 15.22
C LYS A 449 -5.98 16.00 15.43
N GLU A 450 -7.14 16.66 15.31
CA GLU A 450 -8.42 15.98 15.50
C GLU A 450 -8.73 14.98 14.39
N VAL A 451 -8.25 15.22 13.16
CA VAL A 451 -8.34 14.25 12.06
C VAL A 451 -7.47 13.03 12.34
N LEU A 452 -6.23 13.25 12.79
CA LEU A 452 -5.34 12.16 13.20
C LEU A 452 -5.93 11.40 14.39
N ASN A 453 -6.36 12.08 15.45
CA ASN A 453 -6.96 11.47 16.63
C ASN A 453 -8.19 10.62 16.26
N TRP A 454 -9.02 11.09 15.31
CA TRP A 454 -10.12 10.27 14.81
C TRP A 454 -9.62 8.99 14.15
N MET A 455 -8.57 9.05 13.33
CA MET A 455 -7.97 7.86 12.73
C MET A 455 -7.35 6.92 13.77
N VAL A 456 -6.69 7.47 14.79
CA VAL A 456 -6.13 6.69 15.90
C VAL A 456 -7.24 5.95 16.65
N GLU A 457 -8.29 6.68 17.02
CA GLU A 457 -9.38 6.14 17.83
C GLU A 457 -10.29 5.16 17.09
N ASN A 458 -10.35 5.21 15.78
CA ASN A 458 -11.23 4.35 15.00
C ASN A 458 -10.48 3.26 14.24
N VAL A 459 -9.21 3.47 13.89
CA VAL A 459 -8.45 2.54 13.03
C VAL A 459 -7.15 2.12 13.69
N HIS A 460 -6.27 3.06 14.02
CA HIS A 460 -4.87 2.73 14.35
C HIS A 460 -4.74 1.94 15.64
N LYS A 461 -5.55 2.28 16.66
CA LYS A 461 -5.51 1.61 17.97
C LYS A 461 -5.79 0.11 17.93
N TYR A 462 -6.36 -0.39 16.83
CA TYR A 462 -6.71 -1.79 16.71
C TYR A 462 -5.59 -2.66 16.14
N GLY A 463 -4.53 -2.07 15.55
CA GLY A 463 -3.46 -2.83 14.90
C GLY A 463 -4.03 -3.95 14.03
N LYS A 464 -3.58 -5.18 14.29
CA LYS A 464 -4.05 -6.42 13.62
C LYS A 464 -5.09 -7.21 14.41
N MET A 465 -5.72 -6.60 15.41
CA MET A 465 -6.68 -7.28 16.30
C MET A 465 -7.91 -7.81 15.56
N TYR A 466 -8.39 -7.09 14.54
CA TYR A 466 -9.56 -7.44 13.75
C TYR A 466 -9.16 -7.76 12.30
N GLU A 467 -9.90 -8.66 11.66
CA GLU A 467 -9.80 -8.85 10.22
C GLU A 467 -10.23 -7.56 9.49
N PRO A 468 -9.72 -7.27 8.28
CA PRO A 468 -9.95 -5.99 7.60
C PRO A 468 -11.42 -5.61 7.41
N GLU A 469 -12.27 -6.54 6.95
CA GLU A 469 -13.71 -6.29 6.78
C GLU A 469 -14.43 -6.07 8.12
N GLU A 470 -14.00 -6.76 9.18
CA GLU A 470 -14.55 -6.59 10.52
C GLU A 470 -14.19 -5.21 11.07
N LEU A 471 -12.94 -4.77 10.89
CA LEU A 471 -12.48 -3.44 11.26
C LEU A 471 -13.26 -2.36 10.51
N LEU A 472 -13.36 -2.48 9.18
CA LEU A 472 -14.09 -1.51 8.36
C LEU A 472 -15.57 -1.41 8.79
N LYS A 473 -16.20 -2.55 9.06
CA LYS A 473 -17.59 -2.61 9.57
C LYS A 473 -17.72 -2.02 10.96
N LYS A 474 -16.76 -2.27 11.85
CA LYS A 474 -16.73 -1.71 13.22
C LYS A 474 -16.69 -0.18 13.18
N VAL A 475 -15.92 0.40 12.26
CA VAL A 475 -15.75 1.86 12.14
C VAL A 475 -16.93 2.50 11.40
N THR A 476 -17.33 1.92 10.28
CA THR A 476 -18.21 2.59 9.31
C THR A 476 -19.65 2.09 9.36
N GLY A 477 -19.90 0.94 10.00
CA GLY A 477 -21.20 0.29 10.15
C GLY A 477 -21.52 -0.75 9.06
N GLU A 478 -20.72 -0.82 7.99
CA GLU A 478 -20.90 -1.74 6.86
C GLU A 478 -19.56 -2.25 6.33
N THR A 479 -19.58 -3.35 5.57
CA THR A 479 -18.40 -3.87 4.87
C THR A 479 -18.02 -2.98 3.68
N LEU A 480 -17.09 -3.41 2.82
CA LEU A 480 -16.68 -2.65 1.65
C LEU A 480 -17.88 -2.19 0.80
N ASN A 481 -17.99 -0.88 0.59
CA ASN A 481 -19.00 -0.29 -0.29
C ASN A 481 -18.35 0.69 -1.28
N PRO A 482 -18.20 0.31 -2.57
CA PRO A 482 -17.51 1.13 -3.58
C PRO A 482 -18.22 2.45 -3.90
N LYS A 483 -19.48 2.60 -3.49
CA LYS A 483 -20.26 3.83 -3.71
C LYS A 483 -19.58 5.06 -3.12
N TYR A 484 -19.00 4.95 -1.91
CA TYR A 484 -18.36 6.09 -1.25
C TYR A 484 -17.20 6.66 -2.06
N PHE A 485 -16.39 5.79 -2.69
CA PHE A 485 -15.30 6.22 -3.56
C PHE A 485 -15.83 6.86 -4.85
N VAL A 486 -16.83 6.26 -5.49
CA VAL A 486 -17.44 6.81 -6.71
C VAL A 486 -18.04 8.19 -6.45
N GLU A 487 -18.77 8.36 -5.35
CA GLU A 487 -19.34 9.66 -4.96
C GLU A 487 -18.25 10.69 -4.67
N TYR A 488 -17.21 10.32 -3.91
CA TYR A 488 -16.05 11.17 -3.64
C TYR A 488 -15.39 11.68 -4.93
N ILE A 489 -15.07 10.78 -5.86
CA ILE A 489 -14.46 11.13 -7.15
C ILE A 489 -15.38 12.03 -7.97
N LYS A 490 -16.65 11.65 -8.12
CA LYS A 490 -17.60 12.45 -8.92
C LYS A 490 -17.80 13.84 -8.35
N GLU A 491 -18.00 13.98 -7.04
CA GLU A 491 -18.19 15.27 -6.38
C GLU A 491 -16.97 16.16 -6.56
N LYS A 492 -15.78 15.65 -6.19
CA LYS A 492 -14.52 16.39 -6.23
C LYS A 492 -14.18 16.84 -7.66
N PHE A 493 -14.17 15.91 -8.61
CA PHE A 493 -13.69 16.20 -9.96
C PHE A 493 -14.72 16.96 -10.81
N SER A 494 -16.03 16.80 -10.57
CA SER A 494 -17.03 17.67 -11.21
C SER A 494 -16.86 19.13 -10.79
N ALA A 495 -16.60 19.38 -9.49
CA ALA A 495 -16.37 20.73 -8.98
C ALA A 495 -15.07 21.34 -9.53
N ILE A 496 -14.00 20.55 -9.68
CA ILE A 496 -12.70 21.01 -10.21
C ILE A 496 -12.80 21.36 -11.70
N TYR A 497 -13.44 20.49 -12.50
CA TYR A 497 -13.53 20.61 -13.95
C TYR A 497 -14.76 21.41 -14.42
N GLY A 498 -15.64 21.83 -13.51
CA GLY A 498 -16.82 22.65 -13.82
C GLY A 498 -17.90 21.90 -14.60
N LEU A 499 -18.16 20.65 -14.22
CA LEU A 499 -19.24 19.81 -14.79
C LEU A 499 -20.58 20.01 -14.09
#